data_AF-A0A286TYC5-F1
#
_entry.id   AF-A0A286TYC5-F1
#
_cell.length_a   1.000
_cell.length_b   1.000
_cell.length_c   1.000
_cell.angle_alpha   90.00
_cell.angle_beta   90.00
_cell.angle_gamma   90.00
#
_symmetry.space_group_name_H-M   'P 1'
#
loop_
_entity.id
_entity.type
_entity.pdbx_description
1 polymer ?
#
loop_
_entity_poly.entity_id
_entity_poly.type
_entity_poly.pdbx_seq_one_letter_code
_entity_poly.pdbx_strand_id
1 'polypeptide(L)'
;MLNNKAKIVNLKSNNGFTLIEIGIAVFILGIGLISMLTLFPIGVDSMKKVEQYSNTSVLVESVISYLQANDVVGFVGTNTGNNTYPDTDPDQDNQFTDSYGNTISAQYSWQAVVQNVTADNNLVRAQIAIFKNFDPTQFAGAETADFAASTTVSNVSAFPSWLTSKHYIRSDSDKFWYRINNISIPGRTIMLEGPFLGSTGNVTFSTTDKIIDIYETMFSNR
;
A
#
# COMPACT_ATOMS: atom_id res chain seq x y z
N MET A 1 78.65 -40.24 24.40
CA MET A 1 77.83 -39.02 24.18
C MET A 1 78.07 -38.59 22.74
N LEU A 2 77.13 -38.44 21.80
CA LEU A 2 75.66 -38.46 21.75
C LEU A 2 75.28 -38.98 20.33
N ASN A 3 74.29 -39.86 20.24
CA ASN A 3 73.81 -40.48 18.99
C ASN A 3 72.62 -39.68 18.44
N ASN A 4 72.85 -38.83 17.42
CA ASN A 4 71.79 -38.02 16.82
C ASN A 4 71.08 -38.81 15.71
N LYS A 5 70.02 -39.53 16.09
CA LYS A 5 69.04 -40.06 15.14
C LYS A 5 68.21 -38.90 14.60
N ALA A 6 68.45 -38.51 13.35
CA ALA A 6 67.56 -37.61 12.62
C ALA A 6 66.18 -38.27 12.48
N LYS A 7 65.17 -37.71 13.17
CA LYS A 7 63.76 -38.06 12.98
C LYS A 7 63.34 -37.57 11.59
N ILE A 8 63.22 -38.49 10.64
CA ILE A 8 62.58 -38.23 9.34
C ILE A 8 61.11 -37.95 9.63
N VAL A 9 60.66 -36.71 9.41
CA VAL A 9 59.25 -36.34 9.49
C VAL A 9 58.56 -36.98 8.29
N ASN A 10 57.78 -38.02 8.54
CA ASN A 10 56.95 -38.67 7.53
C ASN A 10 55.75 -37.75 7.25
N LEU A 11 55.90 -36.84 6.29
CA LEU A 11 54.80 -36.06 5.75
C LEU A 11 53.90 -37.03 4.98
N LYS A 12 52.81 -37.46 5.63
CA LYS A 12 51.75 -38.24 5.00
C LYS A 12 51.28 -37.46 3.76
N SER A 13 51.57 -37.99 2.57
CA SER A 13 51.06 -37.45 1.31
C SER A 13 49.54 -37.55 1.35
N ASN A 14 48.84 -36.42 1.45
CA ASN A 14 47.40 -36.38 1.28
C ASN A 14 47.10 -36.67 -0.20
N ASN A 15 46.27 -37.67 -0.47
CA ASN A 15 45.84 -37.98 -1.83
C ASN A 15 45.19 -36.73 -2.44
N GLY A 16 45.66 -36.30 -3.62
CA GLY A 16 45.09 -35.17 -4.35
C GLY A 16 43.65 -35.44 -4.78
N PHE A 17 42.90 -34.37 -5.08
CA PHE A 17 41.53 -34.47 -5.57
C PHE A 17 41.48 -35.11 -6.96
N THR A 18 40.53 -36.01 -7.15
CA THR A 18 40.27 -36.62 -8.45
C THR A 18 39.54 -35.66 -9.39
N LEU A 19 39.74 -35.80 -10.71
CA LEU A 19 39.02 -35.00 -11.71
C LEU A 19 37.50 -35.15 -11.57
N ILE A 20 37.03 -36.35 -11.19
CA ILE A 20 35.62 -36.64 -10.98
C ILE A 20 35.05 -35.93 -9.76
N GLU A 21 35.80 -35.81 -8.65
CA GLU A 21 35.38 -35.02 -7.49
C GLU A 21 35.24 -33.54 -7.83
N ILE A 22 36.17 -33.00 -8.61
CA ILE A 22 36.09 -31.60 -9.07
C ILE A 22 34.88 -31.42 -9.99
N GLY A 23 34.62 -32.36 -10.90
CA GLY A 23 33.45 -32.33 -11.79
C GLY A 23 32.13 -32.34 -11.02
N ILE A 24 32.01 -33.20 -10.01
CA ILE A 24 30.83 -33.27 -9.14
C ILE A 24 30.69 -31.97 -8.32
N ALA A 25 31.78 -31.44 -7.78
CA ALA A 25 31.75 -30.20 -7.00
C ALA A 25 31.27 -29.00 -7.84
N VAL A 26 31.77 -28.86 -9.08
CA VAL A 26 31.34 -27.80 -10.00
C VAL A 26 29.89 -27.99 -10.44
N PHE A 27 29.45 -29.24 -10.63
CA PHE A 27 28.07 -29.55 -10.97
C PHE A 27 27.10 -29.15 -9.84
N ILE A 28 27.41 -29.53 -8.60
CA ILE A 28 26.62 -29.14 -7.42
C ILE A 28 26.62 -27.62 -7.24
N LEU A 29 27.78 -26.97 -7.42
CA LEU A 29 27.90 -25.51 -7.34
C LEU A 29 27.09 -24.81 -8.42
N GLY A 30 27.07 -25.34 -9.65
CA GLY A 30 26.25 -24.81 -10.75
C GLY A 30 24.76 -24.87 -10.46
N ILE A 31 24.27 -26.01 -9.96
CA ILE A 31 22.86 -26.15 -9.55
C ILE A 31 22.55 -25.18 -8.39
N GLY A 32 23.41 -25.12 -7.37
CA GLY A 32 23.22 -24.23 -6.22
C GLY A 32 23.16 -22.75 -6.61
N LEU A 33 24.04 -22.29 -7.52
CA LEU A 33 24.03 -20.92 -8.03
C LEU A 33 22.78 -20.60 -8.84
N ILE A 34 22.32 -21.52 -9.70
CA ILE A 34 21.08 -21.34 -10.46
C ILE A 34 19.89 -21.21 -9.51
N SER A 35 19.79 -22.06 -8.49
CA SER A 35 18.74 -21.97 -7.47
C SER A 35 18.78 -20.66 -6.69
N MET A 36 19.97 -20.14 -6.37
CA MET A 36 20.11 -18.85 -5.68
C MET A 36 19.70 -17.68 -6.57
N LEU A 37 20.06 -17.73 -7.86
CA LEU A 37 19.73 -16.67 -8.83
C LEU A 37 18.22 -16.57 -9.11
N THR A 38 17.47 -17.66 -9.01
CA THR A 38 16.00 -17.60 -9.18
C THR A 38 15.28 -17.09 -7.92
N LEU A 39 15.82 -17.36 -6.73
CA LEU A 39 15.22 -16.91 -5.47
C LEU A 39 15.54 -15.45 -5.13
N PHE A 40 16.68 -14.93 -5.59
CA PHE A 40 17.13 -13.57 -5.25
C PHE A 40 16.13 -12.48 -5.68
N PRO A 41 15.62 -12.45 -6.93
CA PRO A 41 14.62 -11.45 -7.33
C PRO A 41 13.32 -11.54 -6.51
N ILE A 42 12.86 -12.76 -6.23
CA ILE A 42 11.64 -13.01 -5.42
C ILE A 42 11.83 -12.49 -3.99
N GLY A 43 13.02 -12.71 -3.41
CA GLY A 43 13.38 -12.22 -2.09
C GLY A 43 13.37 -10.69 -2.03
N VAL A 44 14.01 -10.03 -3.01
CA VAL A 44 14.05 -8.56 -3.11
C VAL A 44 12.64 -7.97 -3.26
N ASP A 45 11.80 -8.55 -4.12
CA ASP A 45 10.43 -8.08 -4.32
C ASP A 45 9.56 -8.27 -3.08
N SER A 46 9.78 -9.36 -2.34
CA SER A 46 9.07 -9.61 -1.07
C SER A 46 9.50 -8.61 0.01
N MET A 47 10.79 -8.32 0.12
CA MET A 47 11.32 -7.33 1.07
C MET A 47 10.74 -5.93 0.81
N LYS A 48 10.65 -5.50 -0.46
CA LYS A 48 10.04 -4.21 -0.83
C LYS A 48 8.58 -4.12 -0.39
N LYS A 49 7.80 -5.20 -0.55
CA LYS A 49 6.40 -5.24 -0.11
C LYS A 49 6.29 -5.15 1.41
N VAL A 50 7.12 -5.89 2.14
CA VAL A 50 7.13 -5.86 3.61
C VAL A 50 7.49 -4.48 4.14
N GLU A 51 8.51 -3.84 3.56
CA GLU A 51 8.88 -2.47 3.90
C GLU A 51 7.73 -1.50 3.63
N GLN A 52 7.08 -1.61 2.47
CA GLN A 52 5.92 -0.79 2.12
C GLN A 52 4.78 -0.96 3.14
N TYR A 53 4.42 -2.19 3.51
CA TYR A 53 3.37 -2.45 4.50
C TYR A 53 3.75 -1.99 5.91
N SER A 54 5.02 -2.13 6.30
CA SER A 54 5.49 -1.62 7.59
C SER A 54 5.35 -0.10 7.65
N ASN A 55 5.73 0.59 6.57
CA ASN A 55 5.63 2.05 6.50
C ASN A 55 4.18 2.51 6.50
N THR A 56 3.27 1.82 5.79
CA THR A 56 1.84 2.17 5.84
C THR A 56 1.24 1.96 7.23
N SER A 57 1.65 0.92 7.95
CA SER A 57 1.19 0.67 9.32
C SER A 57 1.58 1.82 10.26
N VAL A 58 2.84 2.27 10.20
CA VAL A 58 3.33 3.39 11.03
C VAL A 58 2.57 4.68 10.71
N LEU A 59 2.32 4.97 9.43
CA LEU A 59 1.53 6.13 9.01
C LEU A 59 0.10 6.07 9.55
N VAL A 60 -0.53 4.89 9.51
CA VAL A 60 -1.90 4.71 10.03
C VAL A 60 -1.95 4.94 11.53
N GLU A 61 -0.99 4.41 12.28
CA GLU A 61 -0.91 4.65 13.73
C GLU A 61 -0.75 6.14 14.06
N SER A 62 0.07 6.85 13.28
CA SER A 62 0.21 8.31 13.39
C SER A 62 -1.11 9.04 13.11
N VAL A 63 -1.81 8.68 12.04
CA VAL A 63 -3.10 9.30 11.68
C VAL A 63 -4.17 9.00 12.73
N ILE A 64 -4.24 7.76 13.24
CA ILE A 64 -5.17 7.40 14.31
C ILE A 64 -4.86 8.22 15.57
N SER A 65 -3.59 8.36 15.94
CA SER A 65 -3.17 9.15 17.10
C SER A 65 -3.54 10.62 16.92
N TYR A 66 -3.34 11.18 15.72
CA TYR A 66 -3.77 12.53 15.37
C TYR A 66 -5.28 12.71 15.49
N LEU A 67 -6.08 11.77 14.96
CA LEU A 67 -7.54 11.79 15.07
C LEU A 67 -7.99 11.67 16.53
N GLN A 68 -7.33 10.85 17.35
CA GLN A 68 -7.66 10.73 18.78
C GLN A 68 -7.30 11.98 19.59
N ALA A 69 -6.20 12.64 19.24
CA ALA A 69 -5.74 13.86 19.90
C ALA A 69 -6.61 15.08 19.54
N ASN A 70 -7.12 15.14 18.31
CA ASN A 70 -8.01 16.19 17.82
C ASN A 70 -9.44 15.67 17.86
N ASP A 71 -10.17 15.96 18.96
CA ASP A 71 -11.57 15.56 19.20
C ASP A 71 -12.35 15.23 17.91
N VAL A 72 -12.51 13.92 17.65
CA VAL A 72 -13.02 13.35 16.40
C VAL A 72 -14.41 13.91 16.06
N VAL A 73 -15.16 14.36 17.06
CA VAL A 73 -16.52 14.93 16.94
C VAL A 73 -16.50 16.30 16.25
N GLY A 74 -15.44 17.11 16.45
CA GLY A 74 -15.26 18.38 15.75
C GLY A 74 -14.79 18.23 14.29
N PHE A 75 -14.38 17.01 13.90
CA PHE A 75 -13.66 16.75 12.66
C PHE A 75 -14.53 16.18 11.51
N VAL A 76 -15.81 15.85 11.73
CA VAL A 76 -16.70 15.23 10.70
C VAL A 76 -16.47 15.86 9.32
N GLY A 77 -15.88 15.09 8.40
CA GLY A 77 -15.26 15.66 7.20
C GLY A 77 -14.11 14.83 6.63
N THR A 78 -13.28 15.48 5.82
CA THR A 78 -12.13 14.85 5.12
C THR A 78 -10.85 15.58 5.49
N ASN A 79 -9.86 14.85 6.03
CA ASN A 79 -8.49 15.33 6.20
C ASN A 79 -7.58 14.70 5.15
N THR A 80 -6.56 15.43 4.74
CA THR A 80 -5.51 14.92 3.86
C THR A 80 -4.18 15.44 4.35
N GLY A 81 -3.22 14.53 4.54
CA GLY A 81 -1.86 14.87 4.93
C GLY A 81 -0.85 14.09 4.12
N ASN A 82 0.41 14.52 4.20
CA ASN A 82 1.52 13.84 3.55
C ASN A 82 2.67 13.66 4.54
N ASN A 83 3.42 12.57 4.36
CA ASN A 83 4.59 12.27 5.18
C ASN A 83 5.66 11.68 4.26
N THR A 84 6.91 12.11 4.43
CA THR A 84 8.06 11.43 3.83
C THR A 84 8.55 10.39 4.83
N TYR A 85 8.54 9.11 4.46
CA TYR A 85 9.03 8.03 5.32
C TYR A 85 10.33 7.40 4.76
N PRO A 86 11.36 7.10 5.58
CA PRO A 86 11.42 7.26 7.05
C PRO A 86 11.39 8.71 7.49
N ASP A 87 10.52 8.99 8.46
CA ASP A 87 10.33 10.30 9.04
C ASP A 87 11.51 10.63 9.97
N THR A 88 12.11 11.80 9.81
CA THR A 88 13.21 12.26 10.67
C THR A 88 12.74 13.21 11.75
N ASP A 89 11.50 13.68 11.70
CA ASP A 89 10.91 14.58 12.68
C ASP A 89 9.37 14.47 12.66
N PRO A 90 8.75 13.72 13.60
CA PRO A 90 7.30 13.49 13.64
C PRO A 90 6.48 14.76 13.92
N ASP A 91 7.13 15.88 14.25
CA ASP A 91 6.49 17.16 14.56
C ASP A 91 6.60 18.20 13.41
N GLN A 92 7.19 17.87 12.25
CA GLN A 92 7.22 18.77 11.08
C GLN A 92 6.18 18.41 10.02
N ASP A 93 5.19 19.29 9.91
CA ASP A 93 4.13 19.33 8.91
C ASP A 93 4.64 19.38 7.45
N ASN A 94 4.09 18.46 6.65
CA ASN A 94 3.55 18.60 5.29
C ASN A 94 4.35 19.35 4.19
N GLN A 95 4.64 18.67 3.07
CA GLN A 95 4.64 19.32 1.74
C GLN A 95 3.83 18.57 0.67
N PHE A 96 2.72 19.22 0.29
CA PHE A 96 2.11 19.17 -1.04
C PHE A 96 2.22 20.59 -1.60
N THR A 97 2.57 20.79 -2.89
CA THR A 97 2.45 22.14 -3.48
C THR A 97 1.18 22.29 -4.24
N ASP A 98 0.64 23.43 -3.90
CA ASP A 98 -0.55 24.12 -4.29
C ASP A 98 -0.77 24.34 -5.80
N SER A 99 -1.84 25.07 -6.03
CA SER A 99 -2.35 25.54 -7.31
C SER A 99 -1.43 26.53 -8.06
N TYR A 100 -0.20 26.79 -7.58
CA TYR A 100 0.84 27.60 -8.21
C TYR A 100 2.08 26.78 -8.66
N GLY A 101 2.09 25.46 -8.45
CA GLY A 101 2.77 24.53 -9.37
C GLY A 101 4.20 24.07 -9.05
N ASN A 102 4.61 23.89 -7.78
CA ASN A 102 5.96 23.39 -7.44
C ASN A 102 6.07 22.49 -6.17
N THR A 103 5.84 21.17 -6.23
CA THR A 103 6.29 20.17 -5.20
C THR A 103 6.57 18.81 -5.83
N ILE A 104 7.57 18.13 -5.26
CA ILE A 104 8.10 16.79 -5.53
C ILE A 104 8.38 16.09 -4.18
N SER A 105 8.52 14.77 -4.05
CA SER A 105 7.56 13.68 -4.25
C SER A 105 7.40 12.99 -2.89
N ALA A 106 6.24 13.08 -2.23
CA ALA A 106 5.99 12.28 -1.03
C ALA A 106 5.77 10.81 -1.45
N GLN A 107 6.66 9.90 -1.02
CA GLN A 107 6.54 8.47 -1.36
C GLN A 107 5.20 7.88 -0.91
N TYR A 108 4.66 8.41 0.19
CA TYR A 108 3.39 8.02 0.79
C TYR A 108 2.58 9.25 1.19
N SER A 109 1.26 9.13 1.11
CA SER A 109 0.30 10.19 1.48
C SER A 109 -0.94 9.53 2.06
N TRP A 110 -1.75 10.27 2.80
CA TRP A 110 -2.91 9.69 3.47
C TRP A 110 -4.13 10.61 3.41
N GLN A 111 -5.30 9.99 3.45
CA GLN A 111 -6.58 10.67 3.59
C GLN A 111 -7.39 10.00 4.69
N ALA A 112 -7.89 10.79 5.63
CA ALA A 112 -8.85 10.34 6.63
C ALA A 112 -10.23 10.91 6.31
N VAL A 113 -11.23 10.05 6.24
CA VAL A 113 -12.64 10.43 6.08
C VAL A 113 -13.37 9.98 7.32
N VAL A 114 -14.04 10.91 7.99
CA VAL A 114 -14.78 10.65 9.23
C VAL A 114 -16.23 11.08 9.03
N GLN A 115 -17.16 10.16 9.27
CA GLN A 115 -18.59 10.39 9.13
C GLN A 115 -19.37 9.81 10.32
N ASN A 116 -20.36 10.56 10.80
CA ASN A 116 -21.28 10.07 11.82
C ASN A 116 -22.11 8.90 11.28
N VAL A 117 -22.32 7.89 12.13
CA VAL A 117 -23.26 6.83 11.82
C VAL A 117 -24.67 7.38 12.05
N THR A 118 -25.52 7.31 11.02
CA THR A 118 -26.84 7.97 10.99
C THR A 118 -27.79 7.59 12.15
N ALA A 119 -27.53 6.48 12.84
CA ALA A 119 -28.33 5.99 13.96
C ALA A 119 -27.77 6.36 15.34
N ASP A 120 -26.50 6.73 15.45
CA ASP A 120 -25.86 7.04 16.73
C ASP A 120 -24.80 8.13 16.52
N ASN A 121 -25.09 9.34 16.98
CA ASN A 121 -24.15 10.47 16.92
C ASN A 121 -22.92 10.26 17.82
N ASN A 122 -22.92 9.23 18.66
CA ASN A 122 -21.76 8.83 19.46
C ASN A 122 -20.89 7.79 18.75
N LEU A 123 -21.26 7.33 17.55
CA LEU A 123 -20.45 6.42 16.77
C LEU A 123 -20.07 7.09 15.45
N VAL A 124 -18.77 7.15 15.18
CA VAL A 124 -18.24 7.71 13.94
C VAL A 124 -17.46 6.64 13.20
N ARG A 125 -17.75 6.49 11.91
CA ARG A 125 -16.97 5.66 10.99
C ARG A 125 -15.80 6.48 10.49
N ALA A 126 -14.61 5.93 10.58
CA ALA A 126 -13.41 6.53 10.01
C ALA A 126 -12.78 5.58 8.98
N GLN A 127 -12.36 6.12 7.85
CA GLN A 127 -11.56 5.41 6.85
C GLN A 127 -10.27 6.19 6.61
N ILE A 128 -9.13 5.51 6.72
CA ILE A 128 -7.82 6.04 6.42
C ILE A 128 -7.31 5.33 5.16
N ALA A 129 -7.22 6.05 4.05
CA ALA A 129 -6.63 5.56 2.82
C ALA A 129 -5.17 6.00 2.72
N ILE A 130 -4.26 5.07 2.46
CA ILE A 130 -2.84 5.34 2.25
C ILE A 130 -2.52 5.20 0.76
N PHE A 131 -1.84 6.18 0.21
CA PHE A 131 -1.55 6.26 -1.21
C PHE A 131 -0.06 6.37 -1.50
N LYS A 132 0.33 5.90 -2.68
CA LYS A 132 1.66 6.10 -3.25
C LYS A 132 1.67 7.31 -4.18
N ASN A 133 2.39 8.38 -3.84
CA ASN A 133 2.51 9.60 -4.67
C ASN A 133 1.14 10.13 -5.16
N PHE A 134 0.18 10.27 -4.26
CA PHE A 134 -1.17 10.69 -4.65
C PHE A 134 -1.20 12.13 -5.13
N ASP A 135 -2.14 12.42 -6.03
CA ASP A 135 -2.39 13.75 -6.58
C ASP A 135 -3.82 14.21 -6.18
N PRO A 136 -3.97 15.29 -5.38
CA PRO A 136 -5.26 15.79 -4.92
C PRO A 136 -6.13 16.35 -6.04
N THR A 137 -5.58 16.62 -7.23
CA THR A 137 -6.40 16.92 -8.40
C THR A 137 -7.30 15.75 -8.80
N GLN A 138 -6.97 14.51 -8.37
CA GLN A 138 -7.82 13.33 -8.56
C GLN A 138 -9.10 13.34 -7.71
N PHE A 139 -9.22 14.22 -6.71
CA PHE A 139 -10.47 14.38 -5.94
C PHE A 139 -11.56 15.14 -6.70
N ALA A 140 -11.21 15.86 -7.78
CA ALA A 140 -12.18 16.56 -8.60
C ALA A 140 -12.73 15.60 -9.68
N GLY A 141 -13.72 14.80 -9.31
CA GLY A 141 -14.45 13.96 -10.26
C GLY A 141 -15.22 14.82 -11.28
N ALA A 142 -14.87 14.72 -12.56
CA ALA A 142 -15.64 15.35 -13.65
C ALA A 142 -16.79 14.44 -14.16
N GLU A 143 -16.73 13.16 -13.81
CA GLU A 143 -17.65 12.12 -14.27
C GLU A 143 -18.69 11.82 -13.19
N THR A 144 -19.87 11.36 -13.61
CA THR A 144 -21.00 11.03 -12.72
C THR A 144 -21.40 9.56 -12.82
N ALA A 145 -21.94 9.05 -11.72
CA ALA A 145 -22.51 7.71 -11.66
C ALA A 145 -23.65 7.66 -10.64
N ASP A 146 -24.52 6.67 -10.79
CA ASP A 146 -25.60 6.39 -9.86
C ASP A 146 -25.11 5.43 -8.77
N PHE A 147 -24.99 5.97 -7.56
CA PHE A 147 -24.70 5.19 -6.37
C PHE A 147 -26.01 4.82 -5.69
N ALA A 148 -26.17 3.54 -5.38
CA ALA A 148 -27.27 2.99 -4.61
C ALA A 148 -26.72 2.26 -3.40
N ALA A 149 -27.56 2.00 -2.38
CA ALA A 149 -27.19 1.19 -1.21
C ALA A 149 -27.05 -0.30 -1.59
N SER A 150 -26.05 -0.58 -2.43
CA SER A 150 -25.83 -1.83 -3.17
C SER A 150 -24.35 -1.94 -3.53
N THR A 151 -23.93 -3.10 -3.99
CA THR A 151 -22.59 -3.33 -4.55
C THR A 151 -22.47 -2.83 -6.00
N THR A 152 -23.56 -2.44 -6.65
CA THR A 152 -23.54 -1.99 -8.05
C THR A 152 -23.69 -0.49 -8.15
N VAL A 153 -22.71 0.15 -8.79
CA VAL A 153 -22.75 1.53 -9.27
C VAL A 153 -23.13 1.49 -10.75
N SER A 154 -24.17 2.21 -11.14
CA SER A 154 -24.74 2.19 -12.49
C SER A 154 -24.62 3.54 -13.21
N ASN A 155 -24.96 3.56 -14.49
CA ASN A 155 -25.03 4.79 -15.30
C ASN A 155 -23.73 5.62 -15.26
N VAL A 156 -22.58 4.94 -15.25
CA VAL A 156 -21.27 5.59 -15.22
C VAL A 156 -21.03 6.39 -16.50
N SER A 157 -20.82 7.70 -16.39
CA SER A 157 -20.74 8.66 -17.51
C SER A 157 -19.51 8.51 -18.41
N ALA A 158 -18.39 8.03 -17.86
CA ALA A 158 -17.22 7.59 -18.61
C ALA A 158 -16.34 6.67 -17.77
N PHE A 159 -15.55 5.82 -18.44
CA PHE A 159 -14.53 5.00 -17.79
C PHE A 159 -13.14 5.51 -18.20
N PRO A 160 -12.27 5.84 -17.25
CA PRO A 160 -10.86 6.01 -17.54
C PRO A 160 -10.29 4.71 -18.13
N SER A 161 -9.49 4.82 -19.19
CA SER A 161 -8.93 3.65 -19.90
C SER A 161 -8.03 2.76 -19.05
N TRP A 162 -7.47 3.32 -17.97
CA TRP A 162 -6.63 2.62 -17.01
C TRP A 162 -7.42 1.95 -15.87
N LEU A 163 -8.72 2.21 -15.74
CA LEU A 163 -9.52 1.71 -14.63
C LEU A 163 -9.74 0.19 -14.74
N THR A 164 -9.46 -0.56 -13.67
CA THR A 164 -9.60 -2.02 -13.63
C THR A 164 -10.23 -2.48 -12.30
N SER A 165 -10.57 -3.76 -12.20
CA SER A 165 -11.07 -4.43 -10.98
C SER A 165 -10.06 -4.55 -9.82
N LYS A 166 -9.00 -3.74 -9.83
CA LYS A 166 -8.02 -3.67 -8.74
C LYS A 166 -7.90 -2.26 -8.17
N HIS A 167 -8.64 -1.32 -8.74
CA HIS A 167 -8.58 0.09 -8.42
C HIS A 167 -9.75 0.49 -7.52
N TYR A 168 -9.77 1.76 -7.15
CA TYR A 168 -10.72 2.29 -6.20
C TYR A 168 -11.56 3.37 -6.86
N ILE A 169 -12.81 3.46 -6.38
CA ILE A 169 -13.76 4.50 -6.72
C ILE A 169 -14.23 5.17 -5.45
N ARG A 170 -14.48 6.47 -5.51
CA ARG A 170 -15.01 7.26 -4.42
C ARG A 170 -16.13 8.14 -4.94
N SER A 171 -17.22 8.23 -4.19
CA SER A 171 -18.27 9.23 -4.44
C SER A 171 -17.89 10.57 -3.81
N ASP A 172 -18.29 11.68 -4.41
CA ASP A 172 -18.13 13.00 -3.80
C ASP A 172 -19.12 13.24 -2.64
N SER A 173 -20.19 12.44 -2.54
CA SER A 173 -21.19 12.57 -1.48
C SER A 173 -20.70 12.07 -0.12
N ASP A 174 -20.14 10.86 -0.07
CA ASP A 174 -19.68 10.22 1.17
C ASP A 174 -18.16 10.31 1.35
N LYS A 175 -17.43 10.51 0.26
CA LYS A 175 -15.98 10.67 0.21
C LYS A 175 -15.18 9.43 0.62
N PHE A 176 -15.81 8.29 0.88
CA PHE A 176 -15.15 7.02 1.15
C PHE A 176 -14.67 6.37 -0.15
N TRP A 177 -13.54 5.68 -0.07
CA TRP A 177 -13.01 4.85 -1.15
C TRP A 177 -13.55 3.43 -1.05
N TYR A 178 -13.99 2.91 -2.19
CA TYR A 178 -14.52 1.57 -2.36
C TYR A 178 -13.69 0.82 -3.39
N ARG A 179 -13.34 -0.43 -3.08
CA ARG A 179 -12.59 -1.28 -3.99
C ARG A 179 -13.51 -1.81 -5.10
N ILE A 180 -13.04 -1.71 -6.34
CA ILE A 180 -13.77 -2.19 -7.51
C ILE A 180 -13.52 -3.68 -7.65
N ASN A 181 -14.59 -4.47 -7.66
CA ASN A 181 -14.56 -5.90 -7.92
C ASN A 181 -14.65 -6.22 -9.43
N ASN A 182 -15.49 -5.50 -10.18
CA ASN A 182 -15.65 -5.72 -11.62
C ASN A 182 -16.12 -4.47 -12.36
N ILE A 183 -15.83 -4.37 -13.64
CA ILE A 183 -16.24 -3.26 -14.52
C ILE A 183 -16.91 -3.84 -15.75
N SER A 184 -18.13 -3.37 -16.05
CA SER A 184 -18.83 -3.68 -17.28
C SER A 184 -18.96 -2.42 -18.13
N ILE A 185 -18.12 -2.31 -19.16
CA ILE A 185 -18.16 -1.18 -20.10
C ILE A 185 -19.48 -1.15 -20.90
N PRO A 186 -19.95 -2.27 -21.50
CA PRO A 186 -21.23 -2.27 -22.23
C PRO A 186 -22.43 -1.99 -21.31
N GLY A 187 -22.37 -2.47 -20.07
CA GLY A 187 -23.41 -2.23 -19.06
C GLY A 187 -23.31 -0.88 -18.37
N ARG A 188 -22.21 -0.14 -18.58
CA ARG A 188 -21.88 1.11 -17.86
C ARG A 188 -22.02 0.97 -16.34
N THR A 189 -21.54 -0.15 -15.81
CA THR A 189 -21.60 -0.46 -14.38
C THR A 189 -20.25 -0.80 -13.78
N ILE A 190 -20.12 -0.52 -12.48
CA ILE A 190 -19.00 -0.90 -11.62
C ILE A 190 -19.58 -1.72 -10.48
N MET A 191 -19.06 -2.92 -10.27
CA MET A 191 -19.33 -3.72 -9.07
C MET A 191 -18.25 -3.44 -8.04
N LEU A 192 -18.66 -3.14 -6.83
CA LEU A 192 -17.82 -2.93 -5.65
C LEU A 192 -17.63 -4.25 -4.90
N GLU A 193 -16.55 -4.36 -4.13
CA GLU A 193 -16.31 -5.50 -3.23
C GLU A 193 -17.27 -5.51 -2.02
N GLY A 194 -17.80 -4.34 -1.63
CA GLY A 194 -18.78 -4.17 -0.57
C GLY A 194 -19.89 -3.21 -0.96
N PRO A 195 -21.01 -3.18 -0.21
CA PRO A 195 -22.11 -2.26 -0.50
C PRO A 195 -21.67 -0.82 -0.26
N PHE A 196 -22.13 0.09 -1.12
CA PHE A 196 -22.01 1.52 -0.88
C PHE A 196 -22.91 1.91 0.30
N LEU A 197 -22.35 2.65 1.26
CA LEU A 197 -23.02 3.01 2.52
C LEU A 197 -23.39 4.50 2.59
N GLY A 198 -23.04 5.28 1.57
CA GLY A 198 -23.31 6.70 1.50
C GLY A 198 -24.72 7.06 1.02
N SER A 199 -24.93 8.36 0.78
CA SER A 199 -26.19 8.86 0.23
C SER A 199 -26.36 8.44 -1.23
N THR A 200 -27.50 7.82 -1.54
CA THR A 200 -27.82 7.35 -2.89
C THR A 200 -28.15 8.51 -3.83
N GLY A 201 -27.73 8.42 -5.09
CA GLY A 201 -28.06 9.39 -6.12
C GLY A 201 -27.07 9.41 -7.28
N ASN A 202 -27.36 10.22 -8.29
CA ASN A 202 -26.41 10.56 -9.34
C ASN A 202 -25.44 11.61 -8.79
N VAL A 203 -24.18 11.23 -8.65
CA VAL A 203 -23.15 12.06 -8.01
C VAL A 203 -21.84 11.93 -8.77
N THR A 204 -21.02 12.97 -8.66
CA THR A 204 -19.66 12.94 -9.19
C THR A 204 -18.83 11.88 -8.46
N PHE A 205 -17.90 11.26 -9.18
CA PHE A 205 -17.01 10.27 -8.60
C PHE A 205 -15.57 10.44 -9.06
N SER A 206 -14.66 10.00 -8.20
CA SER A 206 -13.23 9.94 -8.44
C SER A 206 -12.77 8.49 -8.50
N THR A 207 -11.69 8.23 -9.21
CA THR A 207 -11.05 6.92 -9.26
C THR A 207 -9.54 7.03 -9.06
N THR A 208 -8.92 5.99 -8.51
CA THR A 208 -7.46 5.97 -8.35
C THR A 208 -6.89 4.55 -8.37
N ASP A 209 -5.68 4.41 -8.91
CA ASP A 209 -4.84 3.20 -8.83
C ASP A 209 -3.73 3.33 -7.77
N LYS A 210 -3.70 4.45 -7.02
CA LYS A 210 -2.57 4.80 -6.14
C LYS A 210 -2.75 4.39 -4.70
N ILE A 211 -3.92 3.91 -4.31
CA ILE A 211 -4.16 3.42 -2.94
C ILE A 211 -3.40 2.11 -2.74
N ILE A 212 -2.58 2.10 -1.70
CA ILE A 212 -1.81 0.95 -1.25
C ILE A 212 -2.68 0.10 -0.33
N ASP A 213 -3.32 0.76 0.64
CA ASP A 213 -4.14 0.11 1.65
C ASP A 213 -5.19 1.05 2.23
N ILE A 214 -6.25 0.47 2.80
CA ILE A 214 -7.35 1.17 3.44
C ILE A 214 -7.59 0.57 4.82
N TYR A 215 -7.62 1.42 5.83
CA TYR A 215 -7.93 1.04 7.20
C TYR A 215 -9.26 1.65 7.59
N GLU A 216 -10.22 0.81 7.96
CA GLU A 216 -11.51 1.23 8.48
C GLU A 216 -11.60 0.95 9.97
N THR A 217 -12.09 1.93 10.72
CA THR A 217 -12.31 1.81 12.16
C THR A 217 -13.56 2.57 12.60
N MET A 218 -14.03 2.26 13.79
CA MET A 218 -15.11 3.01 14.45
C MET A 218 -14.56 3.66 15.71
N PHE A 219 -14.86 4.94 15.89
CA PHE A 219 -14.61 5.63 17.14
C PHE A 219 -15.93 5.84 17.87
N SER A 220 -15.91 5.62 19.19
CA SER A 220 -16.96 6.07 20.08
C SER A 220 -16.61 7.48 20.53
N ASN A 221 -17.58 8.37 20.44
CA ASN A 221 -17.60 9.62 21.18
C ASN A 221 -17.49 9.31 22.69
N ARG A 222 -16.72 10.11 23.42
CA ARG A 222 -16.55 10.00 24.87
C ARG A 222 -17.35 11.07 25.58
#